data_AF-A0A936L5N2-F1
#
_entry.id   AF-A0A936L5N2-F1
#
_cell.length_a   1.000
_cell.length_b   1.000
_cell.length_c   1.000
_cell.angle_alpha   90.00
_cell.angle_beta   90.00
_cell.angle_gamma   90.00
#
_symmetry.space_group_name_H-M   'P 1'
#
loop_
_entity.id
_entity.type
_entity.pdbx_description
1 polymer ?
#
loop_
_entity_poly.entity_id
_entity_poly.type
_entity_poly.pdbx_seq_one_letter_code
_entity_poly.pdbx_strand_id
1 'polypeptide(L)'
;MKSNVYLSIFLVFLTFAPVFSQNERANLPLSFRPSIQDRLYQAGLKMNRLPQPDLRRVRQEDAIQPGTRFAVPLKADFGLYNSGTWADLPDGSRLWRLQLEAKDALGLVVLYDDFFLPAGASLFMYSADRKTVLGPFTSKDNTSSRKFVTGVAQGESSVLGILGTRCRSRPGKAACFSGGLRLPPGESSLLPFFHGGQPG
;
A
#
# COMPACT_ATOMS: atom_id res chain seq x y z
N MET A 1 -16.41 -54.81 -35.64
CA MET A 1 -15.54 -53.61 -35.71
C MET A 1 -16.32 -52.37 -35.28
N LYS A 2 -16.62 -52.17 -33.97
CA LYS A 2 -17.27 -50.96 -33.43
C LYS A 2 -16.89 -50.78 -31.94
N SER A 3 -15.59 -50.68 -31.64
CA SER A 3 -15.12 -50.55 -30.24
C SER A 3 -14.15 -49.38 -30.00
N ASN A 4 -13.45 -48.88 -31.03
CA ASN A 4 -12.34 -47.93 -30.81
C ASN A 4 -12.71 -46.45 -30.96
N VAL A 5 -13.97 -46.11 -31.24
CA VAL A 5 -14.38 -44.71 -31.44
C VAL A 5 -14.62 -44.00 -30.09
N TYR A 6 -15.14 -44.72 -29.09
CA TYR A 6 -15.43 -44.13 -27.78
C TYR A 6 -14.16 -43.84 -26.96
N LEU A 7 -13.09 -44.62 -27.15
CA LEU A 7 -11.80 -44.39 -26.48
C LEU A 7 -11.15 -43.09 -26.97
N SER A 8 -11.30 -42.76 -28.26
CA SER A 8 -10.80 -41.50 -28.84
C SER A 8 -11.61 -40.28 -28.40
N ILE A 9 -12.93 -40.41 -28.17
CA ILE A 9 -13.77 -39.29 -27.69
C ILE A 9 -13.47 -38.97 -26.22
N PHE A 10 -13.17 -39.98 -25.40
CA PHE A 10 -12.83 -39.78 -23.99
C PHE A 10 -11.46 -39.09 -23.79
N LEU A 11 -10.51 -39.31 -24.70
CA LEU A 11 -9.15 -38.74 -24.62
C LEU A 11 -9.10 -37.25 -25.03
N VAL A 12 -10.04 -36.78 -25.84
CA VAL A 12 -10.13 -35.36 -26.23
C VAL A 12 -10.73 -34.50 -25.11
N PHE A 13 -11.65 -35.04 -24.32
CA PHE A 13 -12.30 -34.30 -23.22
C PHE A 13 -11.39 -34.04 -22.00
N LEU A 14 -10.27 -34.77 -21.86
CA LEU A 14 -9.33 -34.60 -20.74
C LEU A 14 -8.35 -33.43 -20.88
N THR A 15 -8.32 -32.75 -22.03
CA THR A 15 -7.36 -31.65 -22.30
C THR A 15 -7.94 -30.25 -22.06
N PHE A 16 -9.25 -30.14 -21.78
CA PHE A 16 -9.91 -28.88 -21.39
C PHE A 16 -10.02 -28.78 -19.86
N ALA A 17 -8.90 -28.90 -19.15
CA ALA A 17 -8.85 -28.35 -17.80
C ALA A 17 -8.82 -26.82 -17.93
N PRO A 18 -9.73 -26.06 -17.29
CA PRO A 18 -9.60 -24.62 -17.23
C PRO A 18 -8.30 -24.28 -16.49
N VAL A 19 -7.30 -23.82 -17.25
CA VAL A 19 -6.07 -23.25 -16.71
C VAL A 19 -6.44 -21.89 -16.11
N PHE A 20 -6.89 -21.89 -14.87
CA PHE A 20 -6.98 -20.66 -14.10
C PHE A 20 -5.56 -20.13 -13.90
N SER A 21 -5.20 -19.08 -14.63
CA SER A 21 -3.94 -18.36 -14.50
C SER A 21 -3.76 -17.91 -13.05
N GLN A 22 -2.75 -18.46 -12.35
CA GLN A 22 -2.46 -18.13 -10.95
C GLN A 22 -1.67 -16.81 -10.81
N ASN A 23 -1.33 -16.14 -11.92
CA ASN A 23 -0.40 -15.01 -11.93
C ASN A 23 -1.00 -13.67 -11.49
N GLU A 24 -2.33 -13.49 -11.50
CA GLU A 24 -2.93 -12.21 -11.09
C GLU A 24 -2.77 -11.92 -9.59
N ARG A 25 -2.53 -12.95 -8.77
CA ARG A 25 -2.36 -12.81 -7.31
C ARG A 25 -1.05 -12.13 -6.89
N ALA A 26 -0.05 -12.08 -7.77
CA ALA A 26 1.24 -11.46 -7.46
C ALA A 26 1.16 -9.93 -7.41
N ASN A 27 0.16 -9.34 -8.07
CA ASN A 27 0.00 -7.89 -8.20
C ASN A 27 -1.00 -7.28 -7.22
N LEU A 28 -1.58 -8.08 -6.33
CA LEU A 28 -2.53 -7.61 -5.32
C LEU A 28 -1.90 -7.60 -3.92
N PRO A 29 -2.30 -6.64 -3.06
CA PRO A 29 -1.87 -6.61 -1.68
C PRO A 29 -2.20 -7.93 -0.97
N LEU A 30 -1.25 -8.44 -0.19
CA LEU A 30 -1.48 -9.63 0.63
C LEU A 30 -2.67 -9.48 1.56
N SER A 31 -2.93 -8.26 2.03
CA SER A 31 -4.06 -7.93 2.89
C SER A 31 -5.43 -8.23 2.27
N PHE A 32 -5.51 -8.49 0.96
CA PHE A 32 -6.75 -8.85 0.29
C PHE A 32 -7.00 -10.36 0.27
N ARG A 33 -6.03 -11.17 0.71
CA ARG A 33 -6.16 -12.63 0.70
C ARG A 33 -7.12 -13.09 1.81
N PRO A 34 -8.18 -13.84 1.46
CA PRO A 34 -9.13 -14.35 2.46
C PRO A 34 -8.47 -15.21 3.54
N SER A 35 -7.45 -16.01 3.15
CA SER A 35 -6.77 -16.94 4.05
C SER A 35 -6.02 -16.30 5.21
N ILE A 36 -5.77 -14.99 5.18
CA ILE A 36 -5.10 -14.28 6.27
C ILE A 36 -6.02 -13.28 6.99
N GLN A 37 -7.27 -13.12 6.55
CA GLN A 37 -8.16 -12.06 7.04
C GLN A 37 -8.42 -12.17 8.55
N ASP A 38 -8.55 -13.37 9.09
CA ASP A 38 -8.71 -13.59 10.54
C ASP A 38 -7.48 -13.09 11.31
N ARG A 39 -6.27 -13.35 10.79
CA ARG A 39 -5.02 -12.87 11.40
C ARG A 39 -4.95 -11.36 11.40
N LEU A 40 -5.41 -10.75 10.31
CA LEU A 40 -5.47 -9.29 10.17
C LEU A 40 -6.51 -8.64 11.06
N TYR A 41 -7.64 -9.33 11.29
CA TYR A 41 -8.67 -8.89 12.24
C TYR A 41 -8.13 -8.95 13.67
N GLN A 42 -7.50 -10.07 14.05
CA GLN A 42 -6.93 -10.27 15.39
C GLN A 42 -5.78 -9.30 15.68
N ALA A 43 -4.91 -9.01 14.70
CA ALA A 43 -3.86 -8.00 14.87
C ALA A 43 -4.44 -6.58 15.02
N GLY A 44 -5.65 -6.34 14.49
CA GLY A 44 -6.25 -5.03 14.39
C GLY A 44 -5.60 -4.14 13.32
N LEU A 45 -6.15 -2.94 13.18
CA LEU A 45 -5.57 -1.87 12.37
C LEU A 45 -5.94 -0.54 13.01
N LYS A 46 -4.95 0.16 13.57
CA LYS A 46 -5.16 1.49 14.14
C LYS A 46 -5.22 2.51 13.01
N MET A 47 -6.30 3.29 12.98
CA MET A 47 -6.44 4.44 12.11
C MET A 47 -5.67 5.63 12.70
N ASN A 48 -4.77 6.23 11.91
CA ASN A 48 -3.96 7.38 12.33
C ASN A 48 -4.46 8.62 11.60
N ARG A 49 -5.07 9.53 12.35
CA ARG A 49 -5.58 10.80 11.82
C ARG A 49 -4.46 11.80 11.63
N LEU A 50 -4.36 12.31 10.43
CA LEU A 50 -3.45 13.39 10.08
C LEU A 50 -4.02 14.74 10.54
N PRO A 51 -3.17 15.72 10.90
CA PRO A 51 -3.62 17.05 11.27
C PRO A 51 -4.33 17.70 10.08
N GLN A 52 -5.44 18.39 10.29
CA GLN A 52 -6.09 19.13 9.21
C GLN A 52 -5.33 20.41 8.88
N PRO A 53 -5.19 20.77 7.59
CA PRO A 53 -4.58 22.05 7.20
C PRO A 53 -5.54 23.21 7.48
N ASP A 54 -4.97 24.39 7.76
CA ASP A 54 -5.75 25.63 7.82
C ASP A 54 -6.11 26.08 6.40
N LEU A 55 -7.32 25.73 5.96
CA LEU A 55 -7.81 26.05 4.62
C LEU A 55 -8.01 27.54 4.38
N ARG A 56 -8.23 28.33 5.45
CA ARG A 56 -8.35 29.79 5.30
C ARG A 56 -7.00 30.35 4.90
N ARG A 57 -5.95 29.94 5.61
CA ARG A 57 -4.58 30.31 5.29
C ARG A 57 -4.17 29.83 3.89
N VAL A 58 -4.44 28.56 3.55
CA VAL A 58 -4.12 28.00 2.23
C VAL A 58 -4.77 28.83 1.10
N ARG A 59 -6.05 29.18 1.23
CA ARG A 59 -6.75 30.00 0.23
C ARG A 59 -6.19 31.43 0.11
N GLN A 60 -5.77 32.02 1.23
CA GLN A 60 -5.13 33.34 1.22
C GLN A 60 -3.78 33.30 0.50
N GLU A 61 -2.97 32.27 0.75
CA GLU A 61 -1.70 32.04 0.05
C GLU A 61 -1.94 31.89 -1.46
N ASP A 62 -2.91 31.07 -1.86
CA ASP A 62 -3.25 30.84 -3.27
C ASP A 62 -3.81 32.10 -3.97
N ALA A 63 -4.45 33.01 -3.23
CA ALA A 63 -4.93 34.28 -3.77
C ALA A 63 -3.79 35.30 -4.02
N ILE A 64 -2.73 35.24 -3.21
CA ILE A 64 -1.55 36.12 -3.30
C ILE A 64 -0.57 35.60 -4.36
N GLN A 65 -0.37 34.28 -4.40
CA GLN A 65 0.50 33.60 -5.35
C GLN A 65 -0.34 32.66 -6.22
N PRO A 66 -1.01 33.19 -7.26
CA PRO A 66 -1.86 32.40 -8.12
C PRO A 66 -1.04 31.32 -8.83
N GLY A 67 -1.33 30.06 -8.48
CA GLY A 67 -0.76 28.87 -9.08
C GLY A 67 -1.64 27.66 -8.77
N THR A 68 -1.55 26.61 -9.59
CA THR A 68 -2.32 25.39 -9.36
C THR A 68 -1.67 24.56 -8.26
N ARG A 69 -2.12 24.74 -7.02
CA ARG A 69 -1.71 23.87 -5.91
C ARG A 69 -2.26 22.46 -6.15
N PHE A 70 -1.36 21.49 -6.34
CA PHE A 70 -1.74 20.08 -6.49
C PHE A 70 -2.10 19.45 -5.14
N ALA A 71 -1.30 19.74 -4.10
CA ALA A 71 -1.37 19.10 -2.79
C ALA A 71 -1.11 20.09 -1.65
N VAL A 72 -1.66 19.85 -0.47
CA VAL A 72 -1.30 20.50 0.79
C VAL A 72 -0.49 19.51 1.64
N PRO A 73 0.74 19.86 2.02
CA PRO A 73 1.55 19.02 2.87
C PRO A 73 1.07 19.02 4.32
N LEU A 74 0.93 17.82 4.90
CA LEU A 74 0.56 17.56 6.29
C LEU A 74 1.68 16.82 7.00
N LYS A 75 2.08 17.25 8.19
CA LYS A 75 3.18 16.61 8.94
C LYS A 75 2.79 15.19 9.37
N ALA A 76 3.70 14.23 9.17
CA ALA A 76 3.44 12.83 9.49
C ALA A 76 4.72 12.06 9.86
N ASP A 77 4.97 11.83 11.14
CA ASP A 77 6.10 11.00 11.61
C ASP A 77 5.66 9.55 11.85
N PHE A 78 5.71 8.75 10.79
CA PHE A 78 5.35 7.34 10.82
C PHE A 78 6.44 6.48 10.18
N GLY A 79 6.68 5.33 10.77
CA GLY A 79 7.60 4.33 10.27
C GLY A 79 7.36 2.98 10.94
N LEU A 80 8.17 2.00 10.55
CA LEU A 80 8.00 0.60 10.94
C LEU A 80 8.14 0.33 12.43
N TYR A 81 8.81 1.24 13.16
CA TYR A 81 9.17 1.08 14.56
C TYR A 81 8.30 1.90 15.52
N ASN A 82 7.65 2.97 15.04
CA ASN A 82 6.84 3.87 15.88
C ASN A 82 5.34 3.83 15.55
N SER A 83 4.95 3.13 14.47
CA SER A 83 3.58 3.18 13.96
C SER A 83 3.18 1.90 13.23
N GLY A 84 1.89 1.80 12.92
CA GLY A 84 1.30 0.67 12.23
C GLY A 84 1.18 -0.58 13.11
N THR A 85 0.74 -1.66 12.47
CA THR A 85 0.41 -2.92 13.12
C THR A 85 1.06 -4.06 12.35
N TRP A 86 1.78 -4.91 13.08
CA TRP A 86 2.35 -6.14 12.54
C TRP A 86 1.41 -7.32 12.73
N ALA A 87 1.27 -8.16 11.71
CA ALA A 87 0.57 -9.43 11.77
C ALA A 87 1.50 -10.58 11.33
N ASP A 88 1.63 -11.60 12.17
CA ASP A 88 2.41 -12.80 11.85
C ASP A 88 1.59 -13.73 10.96
N LEU A 89 2.18 -14.18 9.85
CA LEU A 89 1.52 -15.01 8.85
C LEU A 89 1.86 -16.50 9.01
N PRO A 90 1.02 -17.43 8.52
CA PRO A 90 1.24 -18.87 8.68
C PRO A 90 2.56 -19.40 8.07
N ASP A 91 3.09 -18.72 7.06
CA ASP A 91 4.36 -19.07 6.42
C ASP A 91 5.60 -18.55 7.15
N GLY A 92 5.43 -17.88 8.30
CA GLY A 92 6.47 -17.27 9.11
C GLY A 92 6.94 -15.89 8.62
N SER A 93 6.29 -15.33 7.60
CA SER A 93 6.48 -13.93 7.22
C SER A 93 5.66 -13.00 8.13
N ARG A 94 5.92 -11.69 8.04
CA ARG A 94 5.18 -10.67 8.79
C ARG A 94 4.65 -9.60 7.84
N LEU A 95 3.39 -9.23 8.02
CA LEU A 95 2.77 -8.12 7.30
C LEU A 95 2.64 -6.92 8.23
N TRP A 96 3.30 -5.81 7.88
CA TRP A 96 3.06 -4.52 8.53
C TRP A 96 1.97 -3.76 7.79
N ARG A 97 1.08 -3.10 8.51
CA ARG A 97 0.05 -2.22 7.95
C ARG A 97 -0.08 -0.92 8.73
N LEU A 98 -0.23 0.19 8.01
CA LEU A 98 -0.51 1.51 8.57
C LEU A 98 -1.72 2.11 7.86
N GLN A 99 -2.74 2.49 8.61
CA GLN A 99 -3.88 3.24 8.07
C GLN A 99 -3.72 4.72 8.40
N LEU A 100 -3.82 5.55 7.36
CA LEU A 100 -3.80 7.00 7.43
C LEU A 100 -5.17 7.54 7.03
N GLU A 101 -5.66 8.52 7.79
CA GLU A 101 -6.89 9.25 7.50
C GLU A 101 -6.57 10.75 7.49
N ALA A 102 -6.84 11.42 6.38
CA ALA A 102 -6.89 12.87 6.31
C ALA A 102 -8.28 13.28 5.88
N LYS A 103 -9.06 13.66 6.89
CA LYS A 103 -10.45 14.06 6.74
C LYS A 103 -10.60 15.10 5.62
N ASP A 104 -11.60 14.87 4.77
CA ASP A 104 -11.99 15.72 3.63
C ASP A 104 -10.96 15.76 2.47
N ALA A 105 -9.94 14.89 2.47
CA ALA A 105 -9.02 14.76 1.33
C ALA A 105 -9.66 13.98 0.17
N LEU A 106 -9.41 14.38 -1.07
CA LEU A 106 -9.83 13.61 -2.25
C LEU A 106 -8.87 12.48 -2.58
N GLY A 107 -7.64 12.59 -2.13
CA GLY A 107 -6.64 11.56 -2.32
C GLY A 107 -5.39 11.82 -1.51
N LEU A 108 -4.66 10.75 -1.27
CA LEU A 108 -3.45 10.74 -0.49
C LEU A 108 -2.27 10.42 -1.41
N VAL A 109 -1.21 11.20 -1.29
CA VAL A 109 0.12 10.89 -1.82
C VAL A 109 1.05 10.81 -0.64
N VAL A 110 1.93 9.83 -0.62
CA VAL A 110 2.87 9.63 0.48
C VAL A 110 4.27 9.90 -0.01
N LEU A 111 4.96 10.80 0.69
CA LEU A 111 6.34 11.16 0.45
C LEU A 111 7.21 10.52 1.52
N TYR A 112 8.22 9.79 1.07
CA TYR A 112 9.19 9.15 1.93
C TYR A 112 10.51 9.90 1.89
N ASP A 113 11.01 10.19 3.08
CA ASP A 113 12.28 10.85 3.25
C ASP A 113 13.44 9.88 3.44
N ASP A 114 13.10 8.67 3.85
CA ASP A 114 14.02 7.55 3.96
C ASP A 114 13.29 6.27 3.52
N PHE A 115 13.34 5.98 2.22
CA PHE A 115 12.74 4.83 1.57
C PHE A 115 13.80 3.80 1.19
N PHE A 116 13.65 2.59 1.74
CA PHE A 116 14.43 1.45 1.29
C PHE A 116 13.70 0.14 1.55
N LEU A 117 13.45 -0.60 0.47
CA LEU A 117 12.94 -1.95 0.52
C LEU A 117 14.08 -2.95 0.26
N PRO A 118 14.37 -3.87 1.20
CA PRO A 118 15.31 -4.95 0.94
C PRO A 118 14.76 -5.91 -0.12
N ALA A 119 15.66 -6.70 -0.74
CA ALA A 119 15.25 -7.70 -1.72
C ALA A 119 14.21 -8.68 -1.14
N GLY A 120 13.14 -8.92 -1.89
CA GLY A 120 12.03 -9.77 -1.48
C GLY A 120 10.93 -9.06 -0.68
N ALA A 121 11.13 -7.82 -0.25
CA ALA A 121 10.08 -7.01 0.33
C ALA A 121 9.24 -6.32 -0.76
N SER A 122 7.95 -6.13 -0.44
CA SER A 122 7.04 -5.38 -1.29
C SER A 122 6.19 -4.44 -0.45
N LEU A 123 6.03 -3.20 -0.92
CA LEU A 123 5.11 -2.20 -0.38
C LEU A 123 3.92 -2.04 -1.33
N PHE A 124 2.72 -2.01 -0.74
CA PHE A 124 1.49 -1.61 -1.40
C PHE A 124 0.87 -0.42 -0.67
N MET A 125 0.17 0.43 -1.41
CA MET A 125 -0.71 1.45 -0.86
C MET A 125 -2.06 1.35 -1.56
N TYR A 126 -3.15 1.38 -0.81
CA TYR A 126 -4.49 1.27 -1.39
C TYR A 126 -5.51 2.12 -0.63
N SER A 127 -6.53 2.58 -1.35
CA SER A 127 -7.66 3.32 -0.78
C SER A 127 -8.48 2.44 0.15
N ALA A 128 -9.18 3.04 1.12
CA ALA A 128 -10.02 2.28 2.06
C ALA A 128 -11.09 1.41 1.35
N ASP A 129 -11.63 1.89 0.24
CA ASP A 129 -12.59 1.18 -0.61
C ASP A 129 -11.95 0.17 -1.57
N ARG A 130 -10.61 0.06 -1.56
CA ARG A 130 -9.77 -0.83 -2.39
C ARG A 130 -9.89 -0.60 -3.90
N LYS A 131 -10.49 0.49 -4.36
CA LYS A 131 -10.60 0.81 -5.80
C LYS A 131 -9.28 1.30 -6.38
N THR A 132 -8.46 1.98 -5.57
CA THR A 132 -7.10 2.35 -5.97
C THR A 132 -6.10 1.47 -5.26
N VAL A 133 -5.22 0.83 -6.04
CA VAL A 133 -4.11 0.00 -5.55
C VAL A 133 -2.84 0.44 -6.25
N LEU A 134 -1.83 0.79 -5.48
CA LEU A 134 -0.51 1.22 -5.92
C LEU A 134 0.53 0.17 -5.49
N GLY A 135 1.48 -0.10 -6.38
CA GLY A 135 2.50 -1.12 -6.20
C GLY A 135 2.20 -2.43 -6.95
N PRO A 136 2.95 -3.52 -6.67
CA PRO A 136 3.98 -3.60 -5.66
C PRO A 136 5.17 -2.68 -5.96
N PHE A 137 5.53 -1.84 -5.00
CA PHE A 137 6.86 -1.22 -4.98
C PHE A 137 7.84 -2.21 -4.34
N THR A 138 9.05 -2.30 -4.86
CA THR A 138 10.03 -3.32 -4.54
C THR A 138 11.42 -2.70 -4.37
N SER A 139 12.44 -3.52 -4.12
CA SER A 139 13.82 -3.05 -4.08
C SER A 139 14.31 -2.40 -5.39
N LYS A 140 13.61 -2.60 -6.52
CA LYS A 140 13.91 -1.95 -7.80
C LYS A 140 13.54 -0.47 -7.82
N ASP A 141 12.64 -0.05 -6.92
CA ASP A 141 12.20 1.33 -6.79
C ASP A 141 13.08 2.14 -5.83
N ASN A 142 14.08 1.50 -5.21
CA ASN A 142 15.05 2.18 -4.36
C ASN A 142 15.91 3.13 -5.20
N THR A 143 16.02 4.38 -4.75
CA THR A 143 16.89 5.39 -5.33
C THR A 143 18.10 5.63 -4.44
N SER A 144 19.19 6.16 -5.01
CA SER A 144 20.38 6.56 -4.23
C SER A 144 20.08 7.70 -3.24
N SER A 145 19.09 8.54 -3.55
CA SER A 145 18.65 9.64 -2.67
C SER A 145 17.81 9.19 -1.49
N ARG A 146 17.36 7.92 -1.47
CA ARG A 146 16.44 7.37 -0.46
C ARG A 146 15.08 8.09 -0.42
N LYS A 147 14.77 8.95 -1.40
CA LYS A 147 13.47 9.61 -1.53
C LYS A 147 12.56 8.78 -2.41
N PHE A 148 11.28 8.72 -2.05
CA PHE A 148 10.27 8.04 -2.85
C PHE A 148 8.92 8.75 -2.71
N VAL A 149 8.11 8.74 -3.77
CA VAL A 149 6.77 9.32 -3.77
C VAL A 149 5.82 8.29 -4.37
N THR A 150 4.69 8.05 -3.72
CA THR A 150 3.66 7.16 -4.26
C THR A 150 2.85 7.85 -5.36
N GLY A 151 2.05 7.07 -6.09
CA GLY A 151 0.89 7.63 -6.79
C GLY A 151 -0.19 8.15 -5.83
N VAL A 152 -1.31 8.60 -6.41
CA VAL A 152 -2.49 9.04 -5.66
C VAL A 152 -3.34 7.82 -5.30
N ALA A 153 -3.60 7.61 -4.01
CA ALA A 153 -4.69 6.74 -3.56
C ALA A 153 -5.93 7.58 -3.31
N GLN A 154 -7.05 7.24 -3.96
CA GLN A 154 -8.26 8.05 -3.88
C GLN A 154 -8.95 7.94 -2.51
N GLY A 155 -9.63 9.02 -2.12
CA GLY A 155 -10.36 9.15 -0.87
C GLY A 155 -9.54 9.68 0.30
N GLU A 156 -10.24 9.92 1.40
CA GLU A 156 -9.69 10.52 2.62
C GLU A 156 -8.91 9.54 3.52
N SER A 157 -9.01 8.23 3.25
CA SER A 157 -8.31 7.18 4.00
C SER A 157 -7.58 6.22 3.07
N SER A 158 -6.34 5.87 3.43
CA SER A 158 -5.53 4.87 2.73
C SER A 158 -4.79 3.97 3.70
N VAL A 159 -4.53 2.75 3.24
CA VAL A 159 -3.74 1.77 3.98
C VAL A 159 -2.46 1.47 3.22
N LEU A 160 -1.34 1.56 3.94
CA LEU A 160 -0.04 1.12 3.49
C LEU A 160 0.23 -0.26 4.06
N GLY A 161 0.73 -1.18 3.23
CA GLY A 161 1.04 -2.55 3.63
C GLY A 161 2.42 -2.98 3.13
N ILE A 162 3.28 -3.44 4.03
CA ILE A 162 4.60 -3.99 3.69
C ILE A 162 4.67 -5.46 4.08
N LEU A 163 5.04 -6.29 3.12
CA LEU A 163 5.45 -7.66 3.41
C LEU A 163 6.93 -7.69 3.77
N GLY A 164 7.22 -8.05 5.02
CA GLY A 164 8.54 -8.50 5.44
C GLY A 164 8.68 -10.00 5.16
N THR A 165 9.70 -10.39 4.42
CA THR A 165 10.01 -11.82 4.22
C THR A 165 10.50 -12.46 5.52
N ARG A 166 10.44 -13.80 5.57
CA ARG A 166 10.91 -14.59 6.71
C ARG A 166 12.28 -14.11 7.20
N CYS A 167 12.38 -13.78 8.50
CA CYS A 167 13.67 -13.76 9.17
C CYS A 167 14.19 -15.19 9.24
N ARG A 168 15.01 -15.60 8.27
CA ARG A 168 15.82 -16.80 8.45
C ARG A 168 16.96 -16.39 9.39
N SER A 169 16.81 -16.68 10.68
CA SER A 169 17.88 -16.49 11.66
C SER A 169 19.06 -17.38 11.26
N ARG A 170 20.04 -16.81 10.54
CA ARG A 170 21.38 -17.40 10.51
C ARG A 170 22.08 -17.02 11.80
N PRO A 171 22.68 -17.96 12.55
CA PRO A 171 23.52 -17.61 13.70
C PRO A 171 24.58 -16.61 13.25
N GLY A 172 24.63 -15.42 13.87
CA GLY A 172 25.61 -14.38 13.58
C GLY A 172 25.21 -13.28 12.57
N LYS A 173 24.04 -13.36 11.92
CA LYS A 173 23.48 -12.26 11.11
C LYS A 173 21.95 -12.22 11.22
N ALA A 174 21.46 -11.60 12.29
CA ALA A 174 20.05 -11.22 12.38
C ALA A 174 19.82 -9.98 11.51
N ALA A 175 19.69 -10.16 10.20
CA ALA A 175 19.08 -9.14 9.35
C ALA A 175 17.57 -9.40 9.30
N CYS A 176 16.89 -9.24 10.44
CA CYS A 176 15.46 -8.96 10.40
C CYS A 176 15.28 -7.59 9.79
N PHE A 177 14.28 -7.44 8.90
CA PHE A 177 13.98 -6.23 8.12
C PHE A 177 14.52 -4.96 8.79
N SER A 178 15.73 -4.55 8.40
CA SER A 178 16.42 -3.36 8.92
C SER A 178 16.27 -2.19 7.95
N GLY A 179 15.29 -2.27 7.05
CA GLY A 179 14.97 -1.23 6.09
C GLY A 179 14.34 -0.05 6.82
N GLY A 180 14.89 1.15 6.57
CA GLY A 180 14.25 2.39 6.94
C GLY A 180 13.07 2.61 6.00
N LEU A 181 11.85 2.59 6.56
CA LEU A 181 10.74 3.33 5.99
C LEU A 181 10.39 4.37 7.03
N ARG A 182 10.82 5.61 6.79
CA ARG A 182 10.46 6.76 7.62
C ARG A 182 9.75 7.78 6.75
N LEU A 183 8.51 8.05 7.13
CA LEU A 183 7.83 9.26 6.73
C LEU A 183 8.47 10.42 7.49
N PRO A 184 8.82 11.52 6.81
CA PRO A 184 9.49 12.62 7.46
C PRO A 184 8.71 13.16 8.67
N PRO A 185 9.38 13.54 9.78
CA PRO A 185 8.78 14.45 10.74
C PRO A 185 8.58 15.82 10.06
N GLY A 186 7.52 15.96 9.26
CA GLY A 186 7.27 17.09 8.36
C GLY A 186 6.70 16.64 7.01
N GLU A 187 5.68 17.35 6.51
CA GLU A 187 5.21 17.38 5.11
C GLU A 187 5.08 16.07 4.30
N SER A 188 3.97 15.34 4.50
CA SER A 188 3.36 14.45 3.51
C SER A 188 2.33 15.21 2.68
N SER A 189 2.56 15.36 1.39
CA SER A 189 1.67 16.07 0.45
C SER A 189 0.37 15.30 0.20
N LEU A 190 -0.76 15.81 0.71
CA LEU A 190 -2.08 15.23 0.44
C LEU A 190 -2.80 16.09 -0.59
N LEU A 191 -3.71 15.53 -1.38
CA LEU A 191 -4.52 16.31 -2.32
C LEU A 191 -5.79 16.80 -1.60
N PRO A 192 -5.94 18.08 -1.31
CA PRO A 192 -7.23 18.62 -0.98
C PRO A 192 -7.94 19.03 -2.27
N PHE A 193 -9.11 18.46 -2.50
CA PHE A 193 -10.14 19.19 -3.22
C PHE A 193 -11.34 19.22 -2.27
N PHE A 194 -11.41 20.28 -1.47
CA PHE A 194 -12.66 20.60 -0.81
C PHE A 194 -13.61 21.00 -1.93
N HIS A 195 -14.73 20.29 -2.11
CA HIS A 195 -15.81 20.80 -2.94
C HIS A 195 -16.09 22.24 -2.47
N GLY A 196 -15.69 23.20 -3.30
CA GLY A 196 -16.05 24.58 -3.13
C GLY A 196 -17.56 24.64 -3.21
N GLY A 197 -18.19 24.99 -2.09
CA GLY A 197 -19.48 25.67 -2.16
C GLY A 197 -19.35 26.82 -3.15
N GLN A 198 -20.32 26.93 -4.04
CA GLN A 198 -20.41 28.02 -4.98
C GLN A 198 -20.34 29.37 -4.24
N PRO A 199 -19.72 30.41 -4.83
CA PRO A 199 -19.99 31.76 -4.40
C PRO A 199 -21.42 32.12 -4.82
N GLY A 200 -22.18 32.69 -3.89
CA GLY A 200 -23.43 33.38 -4.19
C GLY A 200 -23.20 34.67 -4.96
#